data_AF-A0AAV2I5V8-F1
#
_entry.id   AF-A0AAV2I5V8-F1
#
_cell.length_a   1.000
_cell.length_b   1.000
_cell.length_c   1.000
_cell.angle_alpha   90.00
_cell.angle_beta   90.00
_cell.angle_gamma   90.00
#
_symmetry.space_group_name_H-M   'P 1'
#
loop_
_entity.id
_entity.type
_entity.pdbx_description
1 polymer ?
#
loop_
_entity_poly.entity_id
_entity_poly.type
_entity_poly.pdbx_seq_one_letter_code
_entity_poly.pdbx_strand_id
1 'polypeptide(L)'
;MGPKCEQLCHCNGGACDQNGECNVGVKCKPGWFGLACQYRDAAFHSRVHNPLLTDDDDSTCFAQPNRSVTLSLDRPILFTWARL
;
A
#
# COMPACT_ATOMS: atom_id res chain seq x y z
N MET A 1 -4.14 19.62 5.32
CA MET A 1 -3.23 18.45 5.44
C MET A 1 -2.44 18.34 4.15
N GLY A 2 -1.10 18.37 4.23
CA GLY A 2 -0.25 18.82 3.12
C GLY A 2 -0.21 20.35 3.05
N PRO A 3 0.90 21.00 2.63
CA PRO A 3 1.02 22.46 2.62
C PRO A 3 -0.06 23.17 1.79
N LYS A 4 -0.78 22.45 0.90
CA LYS A 4 -1.90 22.94 0.09
C LYS A 4 -3.19 22.13 0.28
N CYS A 5 -3.35 21.37 1.37
CA CYS A 5 -4.49 20.47 1.55
C CYS A 5 -4.61 19.37 0.48
N GLU A 6 -3.53 19.05 -0.24
CA GLU A 6 -3.55 18.10 -1.36
C GLU A 6 -3.63 16.63 -0.93
N GLN A 7 -3.39 16.32 0.36
CA GLN A 7 -3.26 14.96 0.84
C GLN A 7 -4.12 14.71 2.08
N LEU A 8 -4.90 13.63 2.03
CA LEU A 8 -5.65 13.14 3.18
C LEU A 8 -4.71 12.37 4.12
N CYS A 9 -4.85 12.56 5.44
CA CYS A 9 -4.01 11.87 6.41
C CYS A 9 -4.38 10.39 6.57
N HIS A 10 -3.44 9.52 6.22
CA HIS A 10 -3.56 8.07 6.34
C HIS A 10 -2.68 7.46 7.44
N CYS A 11 -2.11 8.28 8.32
CA CYS A 11 -1.42 7.82 9.53
C CYS A 11 -2.39 7.20 10.53
N ASN A 12 -1.94 6.19 11.27
CA ASN A 12 -2.75 5.56 12.29
C ASN A 12 -3.13 6.58 13.38
N GLY A 13 -4.38 6.55 13.84
CA GLY A 13 -4.91 7.56 14.75
C GLY A 13 -5.04 8.99 14.19
N GLY A 14 -4.77 9.21 12.88
CA GLY A 14 -4.83 10.54 12.27
C GLY A 14 -3.70 11.48 12.68
N ALA A 15 -2.62 10.95 13.25
CA ALA A 15 -1.49 11.71 13.78
C ALA A 15 -0.52 12.17 12.67
N CYS A 16 -0.99 13.07 11.81
CA CYS A 16 -0.16 13.76 10.82
C CYS A 16 0.36 15.10 11.35
N ASP A 17 1.56 15.48 10.92
CA ASP A 17 2.13 16.80 11.14
C ASP A 17 1.54 17.86 10.18
N GLN A 18 2.12 19.07 10.20
CA GLN A 18 1.69 20.16 9.30
C GLN A 18 2.00 19.90 7.82
N ASN A 19 3.00 19.06 7.53
CA ASN A 19 3.39 18.66 6.18
C ASN A 19 2.55 17.50 5.65
N GLY A 20 1.76 16.84 6.51
CA GLY A 20 1.01 15.64 6.16
C GLY A 20 1.79 14.34 6.39
N GLU A 21 2.96 14.40 7.00
CA GLU A 21 3.78 13.24 7.37
C GLU A 21 3.31 12.65 8.70
N CYS A 22 3.54 11.36 8.91
CA CYS A 22 3.22 10.74 10.20
C CYS A 22 4.19 11.18 11.28
N ASN A 23 3.67 11.48 12.47
CA ASN A 23 4.51 11.71 13.65
C ASN A 23 5.47 10.54 13.88
N VAL A 24 6.65 10.83 14.45
CA VAL A 24 7.70 9.82 14.69
C VAL A 24 7.14 8.61 15.46
N GLY A 25 7.35 7.42 14.90
CA GLY A 25 6.88 6.15 15.47
C GLY A 25 5.43 5.77 15.13
N VAL A 26 4.67 6.65 14.44
CA VAL A 26 3.32 6.34 13.97
C VAL A 26 3.39 5.60 12.63
N LYS A 27 2.75 4.43 12.57
CA LYS A 27 2.61 3.64 11.35
C LYS A 27 1.45 4.13 10.47
N CYS A 28 1.46 3.77 9.20
CA CYS A 28 0.31 3.95 8.32
C CYS A 28 -0.89 3.12 8.75
N LYS A 29 -2.09 3.58 8.38
CA LYS A 29 -3.30 2.74 8.41
C LYS A 29 -3.09 1.51 7.51
N PRO A 30 -3.73 0.36 7.83
CA PRO A 30 -3.67 -0.82 6.96
C PRO A 30 -4.04 -0.48 5.51
N GLY A 31 -3.26 -1.00 4.55
CA GLY A 31 -3.43 -0.73 3.12
C GLY A 31 -2.86 0.61 2.63
N TRP A 32 -2.12 1.35 3.46
CA TRP A 32 -1.42 2.58 3.08
C TRP A 32 0.07 2.49 3.41
N PHE A 33 0.90 3.10 2.58
CA PHE A 33 2.37 3.08 2.69
C PHE A 33 3.02 4.33 2.08
N GLY A 34 4.34 4.44 2.23
CA GLY A 34 5.14 5.60 1.85
C GLY A 34 5.44 6.52 3.04
N LEU A 35 6.34 7.48 2.84
CA LEU A 35 6.83 8.39 3.89
C LEU A 35 5.71 9.13 4.63
N ALA A 36 4.67 9.54 3.91
CA ALA A 36 3.49 10.23 4.43
C ALA A 36 2.22 9.38 4.35
N CYS A 37 2.34 8.05 4.19
CA CYS A 37 1.22 7.16 3.90
C CYS A 37 0.39 7.61 2.68
N GLN A 38 1.05 8.22 1.69
CA GLN A 38 0.40 8.80 0.51
C GLN A 38 0.02 7.75 -0.54
N TYR A 39 0.63 6.56 -0.49
CA TYR A 39 0.37 5.49 -1.44
C TYR A 39 -0.60 4.49 -0.85
N ARG A 40 -1.54 4.04 -1.68
CA ARG A 40 -2.48 2.98 -1.33
C ARG A 40 -1.98 1.68 -1.90
N ASP A 41 -1.90 0.66 -1.06
CA ASP A 41 -1.67 -0.69 -1.52
C ASP A 41 -2.96 -1.22 -2.18
N ALA A 42 -2.90 -1.39 -3.49
CA ALA A 42 -3.99 -1.94 -4.28
C ALA A 42 -4.18 -3.43 -4.03
N ALA A 43 -3.11 -4.16 -3.69
CA ALA A 43 -3.14 -5.58 -3.44
C ALA A 43 -3.85 -5.91 -2.12
N PHE A 44 -3.75 -5.02 -1.12
CA PHE A 44 -4.39 -5.16 0.20
C PHE A 44 -5.92 -5.42 0.13
N HIS A 45 -6.60 -4.86 -0.87
CA HIS A 45 -8.04 -5.10 -1.13
C HIS A 45 -8.29 -5.81 -2.46
N SER A 46 -7.32 -6.59 -2.94
CA SER A 46 -7.46 -7.37 -4.17
C SER A 46 -7.75 -8.83 -3.85
N ARG A 47 -8.46 -9.50 -4.76
CA ARG A 47 -8.56 -10.95 -4.75
C ARG A 47 -7.45 -11.55 -5.61
N VAL A 48 -6.43 -12.06 -4.93
CA VAL A 48 -5.35 -12.84 -5.55
C VAL A 48 -5.83 -14.26 -5.78
N HIS A 49 -5.80 -14.72 -7.03
CA HIS A 49 -6.36 -16.04 -7.38
C HIS A 49 -5.42 -17.20 -7.04
N ASN A 50 -4.12 -16.94 -6.82
CA ASN A 50 -3.10 -17.91 -6.41
C ASN A 50 -2.18 -17.30 -5.34
N PRO A 51 -2.64 -17.11 -4.09
CA PRO A 51 -1.85 -16.49 -3.04
C PRO A 51 -0.78 -17.47 -2.55
N LEU A 52 0.44 -17.37 -3.09
CA LEU A 52 1.60 -18.13 -2.62
C LEU A 52 2.43 -17.33 -1.62
N LEU A 53 2.66 -16.05 -1.88
CA LEU A 53 3.34 -15.09 -1.00
C LEU A 53 2.62 -13.75 -1.14
N THR A 54 1.99 -13.29 -0.06
CA THR A 54 1.34 -11.97 0.02
C THR A 54 1.69 -11.29 1.35
N ASP A 55 2.84 -11.64 1.90
CA ASP A 55 3.37 -11.22 3.19
C ASP A 55 4.22 -9.94 3.12
N ASP A 56 4.43 -9.40 1.91
CA ASP A 56 5.24 -8.18 1.65
C ASP A 56 6.66 -8.27 2.24
N ASP A 57 7.20 -9.51 2.32
CA ASP A 57 8.52 -9.80 2.86
C ASP A 57 9.48 -10.20 1.74
N ASP A 58 10.36 -9.26 1.37
CA ASP A 58 11.39 -9.42 0.34
C ASP A 58 12.42 -10.53 0.67
N SER A 59 12.47 -11.02 1.90
CA SER A 59 13.34 -12.14 2.30
C SER A 59 12.74 -13.51 2.00
N THR A 60 11.44 -13.57 1.73
CA THR A 60 10.74 -14.79 1.34
C THR A 60 10.61 -14.84 -0.19
N CYS A 61 11.05 -15.94 -0.79
CA CYS A 61 10.92 -16.15 -2.24
C CYS A 61 10.54 -17.59 -2.51
N PHE A 62 9.62 -17.78 -3.46
CA PHE A 62 9.17 -19.10 -3.89
C PHE A 62 9.25 -19.22 -5.41
N ALA A 63 9.81 -20.35 -5.88
CA ALA A 63 9.87 -20.64 -7.31
C ALA A 63 8.47 -20.98 -7.85
N GLN A 64 7.78 -19.97 -8.40
CA GLN A 64 6.42 -20.16 -8.91
C GLN A 64 6.45 -20.95 -10.24
N PRO A 65 5.77 -22.11 -10.34
CA PRO A 65 5.74 -22.89 -11.58
C PRO A 65 4.98 -22.17 -12.71
N ASN A 66 3.98 -21.35 -12.35
CA ASN A 66 3.25 -20.50 -13.27
C ASN A 66 3.92 -19.13 -13.38
N ARG A 67 4.20 -18.68 -14.61
CA ARG A 67 4.82 -17.36 -14.87
C ARG A 67 3.83 -16.20 -14.91
N SER A 68 2.57 -16.42 -14.55
CA SER A 68 1.52 -15.41 -14.55
C SER A 68 0.90 -15.28 -13.17
N VAL A 69 0.61 -14.03 -12.79
CA VAL A 69 -0.16 -13.67 -11.59
C VAL A 69 -1.42 -12.96 -12.04
N THR A 70 -2.57 -13.34 -11.49
CA THR A 70 -3.85 -12.74 -11.78
C THR A 70 -4.45 -12.19 -10.50
N LEU A 71 -4.75 -10.89 -10.52
CA LEU A 71 -5.38 -10.16 -9.43
C LEU A 71 -6.62 -9.44 -9.92
N SER A 72 -7.66 -9.41 -9.09
CA SER A 72 -8.86 -8.64 -9.35
C SER A 72 -8.97 -7.53 -8.32
N LEU A 73 -9.12 -6.29 -8.80
CA LEU A 73 -9.28 -5.12 -7.96
C LEU A 73 -10.77 -4.92 -7.64
N ASP A 74 -11.09 -4.69 -6.37
CA ASP A 74 -12.47 -4.43 -5.94
C ASP A 74 -13.04 -3.12 -6.49
N ARG A 75 -12.18 -2.16 -6.86
CA ARG A 75 -12.56 -0.87 -7.44
C ARG A 75 -11.58 -0.46 -8.53
N PRO A 76 -12.02 0.37 -9.50
CA PRO A 76 -11.10 1.01 -10.43
C PRO A 76 -10.09 1.87 -9.65
N ILE A 77 -8.82 1.75 -10.02
CA ILE A 77 -7.74 2.60 -9.49
C ILE A 77 -6.98 3.22 -10.66
N LEU A 78 -6.35 4.37 -10.40
CA LEU A 78 -5.30 4.84 -11.29
C LEU A 78 -4.07 3.96 -11.06
N PHE A 79 -3.83 3.04 -11.99
CA PHE A 79 -2.66 2.18 -11.93
C PHE A 79 -1.41 2.95 -12.34
N THR A 80 -0.45 3.07 -11.43
CA THR A 80 0.81 3.79 -11.68
C THR A 80 1.96 2.84 -11.96
N TRP A 81 2.16 1.85 -11.09
CA TRP A 81 3.25 0.87 -11.19
C TRP A 81 2.89 -0.39 -10.37
N ALA A 82 3.59 -1.49 -10.66
CA ALA A 82 3.57 -2.71 -9.85
C ALA A 82 5.01 -3.15 -9.57
N ARG A 83 5.23 -3.71 -8.39
CA ARG A 83 6.47 -4.39 -7.98
C ARG A 83 6.14 -5.87 -7.81
N LEU A 84 7.04 -6.72 -8.29
CA LEU A 84 6.98 -8.17 -8.23
C LEU A 84 8.23 -8.70 -7.54
#